data_AF-A9UNP5-F1
#
_entry.id   AF-A9UNP5-F1
#
_cell.length_a   1.000
_cell.length_b   1.000
_cell.length_c   1.000
_cell.angle_alpha   90.00
_cell.angle_beta   90.00
_cell.angle_gamma   90.00
#
_symmetry.space_group_name_H-M   'P 1'
#
loop_
_entity.id
_entity.type
_entity.pdbx_description
1 polymer ?
#
loop_
_entity_poly.entity_id
_entity_poly.type
_entity_poly.pdbx_seq_one_letter_code
_entity_poly.pdbx_strand_id
1 'polypeptide(L)'
;AADAFVTPTHGEGFGRPIVEAMAMELPTIATNWSGPAAFLGEAWSYPLPIKGLVAADRGNGKWADVAEESVVQLMEHVLAHPEERRAKAKAARAYVLAHFSESVIADQLLNILEEVVR
;
A
#
# COMPACT_ATOMS: atom_id res chain seq x y z
N ALA A 1 -4.01 11.15 17.59
CA ALA A 1 -3.87 10.13 16.52
C ALA A 1 -3.51 10.84 15.22
N ALA A 2 -2.93 10.14 14.24
CA ALA A 2 -2.54 10.72 12.94
C ALA A 2 -3.73 10.75 11.94
N ASP A 3 -3.65 11.62 10.94
CA ASP A 3 -4.69 11.79 9.91
C ASP A 3 -4.49 10.91 8.67
N ALA A 4 -3.25 10.48 8.42
CA ALA A 4 -2.86 9.57 7.36
C ALA A 4 -1.49 8.93 7.69
N PHE A 5 -1.22 7.79 7.07
CA PHE A 5 0.10 7.18 6.98
C PHE A 5 0.66 7.41 5.57
N VAL A 6 1.86 7.97 5.46
CA VAL A 6 2.45 8.39 4.18
C VAL A 6 3.82 7.73 4.02
N THR A 7 4.02 6.99 2.93
CA THR A 7 5.26 6.28 2.65
C THR A 7 5.67 6.42 1.17
N PRO A 8 6.41 7.48 0.83
CA PRO A 8 6.93 7.75 -0.51
C PRO A 8 8.29 7.05 -0.71
N THR A 9 8.31 5.72 -0.61
CA THR A 9 9.53 4.92 -0.75
C THR A 9 9.91 4.70 -2.22
N HIS A 10 11.22 4.48 -2.46
CA HIS A 10 11.73 4.06 -3.77
C HIS A 10 11.40 2.61 -4.14
N GLY A 11 11.09 1.77 -3.14
CA GLY A 11 10.73 0.38 -3.32
C GLY A 11 10.52 -0.31 -1.98
N GLU A 12 9.56 -1.22 -1.94
CA GLU A 12 9.21 -2.00 -0.75
C GLU A 12 8.92 -3.45 -1.15
N GLY A 13 9.40 -4.41 -0.36
CA GLY A 13 9.17 -5.83 -0.65
C GLY A 13 7.70 -6.21 -0.52
N PHE A 14 7.08 -5.78 0.58
CA PHE A 14 5.64 -5.92 0.83
C PHE A 14 5.07 -4.62 1.40
N GLY A 15 5.73 -4.03 2.41
CA GLY A 15 5.23 -2.83 3.08
C GLY A 15 4.28 -3.15 4.23
N ARG A 16 4.72 -3.99 5.18
CA ARG A 16 3.95 -4.34 6.39
C ARG A 16 3.37 -3.12 7.13
N PRO A 17 4.11 -2.00 7.33
CA PRO A 17 3.54 -0.82 7.96
C PRO A 17 2.32 -0.24 7.23
N ILE A 18 2.24 -0.41 5.90
CA ILE A 18 1.09 0.04 5.10
C ILE A 18 -0.14 -0.80 5.46
N VAL A 19 -0.01 -2.13 5.45
CA VAL A 19 -1.10 -3.05 5.78
C VAL A 19 -1.55 -2.88 7.24
N GLU A 20 -0.61 -2.66 8.17
CA GLU A 20 -0.91 -2.34 9.56
C GLU A 20 -1.69 -1.03 9.69
N ALA A 21 -1.31 0.03 8.95
CA ALA A 21 -2.06 1.29 8.92
C ALA A 21 -3.48 1.11 8.34
N MET A 22 -3.60 0.37 7.22
CA MET A 22 -4.89 0.04 6.61
C MET A 22 -5.80 -0.75 7.58
N ALA A 23 -5.25 -1.74 8.30
CA ALA A 23 -6.00 -2.51 9.29
C ALA A 23 -6.53 -1.63 10.45
N MET A 24 -5.80 -0.59 10.80
CA MET A 24 -6.14 0.36 11.86
C MET A 24 -7.13 1.46 11.41
N GLU A 25 -7.70 1.37 10.20
CA GLU A 25 -8.52 2.43 9.60
C GLU A 25 -7.78 3.78 9.53
N LEU A 26 -6.48 3.76 9.27
CA LEU A 26 -5.70 4.96 8.98
C LEU A 26 -5.58 5.13 7.46
N PRO A 27 -6.00 6.27 6.87
CA PRO A 27 -5.83 6.52 5.44
C PRO A 27 -4.37 6.37 5.01
N THR A 28 -4.11 5.67 3.90
CA THR A 28 -2.74 5.36 3.46
C THR A 28 -2.41 5.96 2.10
N ILE A 29 -1.35 6.77 2.06
CA ILE A 29 -0.66 7.20 0.84
C ILE A 29 0.63 6.38 0.73
N ALA A 30 0.80 5.62 -0.35
CA ALA A 30 1.97 4.76 -0.52
C ALA A 30 2.37 4.68 -1.99
N THR A 31 3.68 4.61 -2.27
CA THR A 31 4.21 4.45 -3.63
C THR A 31 3.55 3.27 -4.34
N ASN A 32 2.94 3.52 -5.50
CA ASN A 32 2.30 2.50 -6.32
C ASN A 32 3.34 1.73 -7.16
N TRP A 33 4.30 1.09 -6.49
CA TRP A 33 5.39 0.34 -7.10
C TRP A 33 5.82 -0.81 -6.18
N SER A 34 6.41 -1.86 -6.76
CA SER A 34 6.90 -3.04 -6.03
C SER A 34 5.77 -3.75 -5.25
N GLY A 35 6.06 -4.40 -4.13
CA GLY A 35 5.07 -5.13 -3.31
C GLY A 35 3.76 -4.39 -3.05
N PRO A 36 3.78 -3.12 -2.61
CA PRO A 36 2.56 -2.34 -2.38
C PRO A 36 1.61 -2.26 -3.57
N ALA A 37 2.11 -2.23 -4.80
CA ALA A 37 1.27 -2.18 -6.01
C ALA A 37 0.36 -3.40 -6.17
N ALA A 38 0.66 -4.52 -5.48
CA ALA A 38 -0.18 -5.72 -5.51
C ALA A 38 -1.49 -5.57 -4.72
N PHE A 39 -1.58 -4.60 -3.80
CA PHE A 39 -2.73 -4.47 -2.91
C PHE A 39 -3.26 -3.05 -2.73
N LEU A 40 -2.52 -2.03 -3.17
CA LEU A 40 -3.03 -0.67 -3.25
C LEU A 40 -4.13 -0.58 -4.32
N GLY A 41 -5.21 0.11 -3.96
CA GLY A 41 -6.33 0.34 -4.86
C GLY A 41 -6.99 1.69 -4.57
N GLU A 42 -7.41 2.39 -5.64
CA GLU A 42 -7.99 3.73 -5.56
C GLU A 42 -9.23 3.81 -4.65
N ALA A 43 -10.00 2.72 -4.57
CA ALA A 43 -11.21 2.64 -3.77
C ALA A 43 -10.96 2.59 -2.25
N TRP A 44 -9.76 2.17 -1.82
CA TRP A 44 -9.44 1.95 -0.39
C TRP A 44 -8.08 2.52 0.04
N SER A 45 -7.39 3.24 -0.84
CA SER A 45 -6.11 3.86 -0.53
C SER A 45 -5.86 5.06 -1.46
N TYR A 46 -4.68 5.65 -1.33
CA TYR A 46 -4.16 6.70 -2.20
C TYR A 46 -2.86 6.23 -2.84
N PRO A 47 -2.91 5.49 -3.96
CA PRO A 47 -1.72 5.05 -4.67
C PRO A 47 -0.93 6.26 -5.18
N LEU A 48 0.29 6.44 -4.67
CA LEU A 48 1.17 7.54 -5.07
C LEU A 48 1.83 7.18 -6.41
N PRO A 49 1.62 7.98 -7.47
CA PRO A 49 2.18 7.69 -8.78
C PRO A 49 3.70 7.85 -8.80
N ILE A 50 4.34 7.15 -9.75
CA ILE A 50 5.78 7.25 -10.02
C ILE A 50 5.99 7.90 -11.40
N LYS A 51 7.03 8.73 -11.53
CA LYS A 51 7.47 9.31 -12.80
C LYS A 51 8.05 8.25 -13.74
N GLY A 52 8.60 7.18 -13.16
CA GLY A 52 9.21 6.08 -13.87
C GLY A 52 10.14 5.31 -12.95
N LEU A 53 11.02 4.53 -13.57
CA LEU A 53 12.03 3.75 -12.85
C LEU A 53 13.43 4.29 -13.17
N VAL A 54 14.20 4.57 -12.12
CA VAL A 54 15.60 5.00 -12.21
C VAL A 54 16.53 3.88 -11.72
N ALA A 55 17.80 3.92 -12.13
CA ALA A 55 18.77 2.96 -11.63
C ALA A 55 18.91 3.09 -10.11
N ALA A 56 18.91 1.96 -9.41
CA ALA A 56 19.22 1.95 -8.00
C ALA A 56 20.66 2.43 -7.77
N ASP A 57 20.87 3.15 -6.67
CA ASP A 57 22.18 3.58 -6.20
C ASP A 57 23.08 2.40 -5.79
N ARG A 58 22.46 1.24 -5.49
CA ARG A 58 23.15 -0.01 -5.14
C ARG A 58 22.58 -1.20 -5.90
N GLY A 59 23.47 -2.02 -6.46
CA GLY A 59 23.12 -3.23 -7.20
C GLY A 59 22.51 -2.94 -8.57
N ASN A 60 21.94 -3.97 -9.19
CA ASN A 60 21.37 -3.89 -10.54
C ASN A 60 19.85 -3.63 -10.52
N GLY A 61 19.34 -3.05 -9.44
CA GLY A 61 17.92 -2.81 -9.20
C GLY A 61 17.39 -1.53 -9.87
N LYS A 62 16.09 -1.33 -9.75
CA LYS A 62 15.39 -0.11 -10.21
C LYS A 62 14.52 0.48 -9.10
N TRP A 63 14.65 1.78 -8.88
CA TRP A 63 13.87 2.57 -7.91
C TRP A 63 12.73 3.31 -8.59
N ALA A 64 11.59 3.37 -7.90
CA ALA A 64 10.53 4.31 -8.24
C ALA A 64 11.06 5.75 -8.11
N ASP A 65 10.92 6.52 -9.19
CA ASP A 65 11.12 7.96 -9.17
C ASP A 65 9.83 8.62 -8.68
N VAL A 66 9.82 9.02 -7.41
CA VAL A 66 8.66 9.63 -6.76
C VAL A 66 8.77 11.15 -6.82
N ALA A 67 7.73 11.79 -7.34
CA ALA A 67 7.64 13.24 -7.39
C ALA A 67 7.22 13.81 -6.04
N GLU A 68 8.02 14.71 -5.48
CA GLU A 68 7.64 15.45 -4.26
C GLU A 68 6.30 16.16 -4.43
N GLU A 69 6.05 16.73 -5.62
CA GLU A 69 4.81 17.42 -5.94
C GLU A 69 3.58 16.51 -5.81
N SER A 70 3.70 15.24 -6.22
CA SER A 70 2.61 14.27 -6.10
C SER A 70 2.35 13.84 -4.65
N VAL A 71 3.40 13.79 -3.81
CA VAL A 71 3.23 13.52 -2.38
C VAL A 71 2.45 14.65 -1.73
N VAL A 72 2.84 15.90 -1.98
CA VAL A 72 2.17 17.09 -1.45
C VAL A 72 0.71 17.15 -1.90
N GLN A 73 0.45 16.96 -3.19
CA GLN A 73 -0.92 16.98 -3.73
C GLN A 73 -1.84 15.95 -3.08
N LEU A 74 -1.35 14.72 -2.85
CA LEU A 74 -2.14 13.69 -2.17
C LEU A 74 -2.34 14.00 -0.69
N MET A 75 -1.32 14.53 0.00
CA MET A 75 -1.46 14.96 1.40
C MET A 75 -2.50 16.08 1.55
N GLU A 76 -2.46 17.09 0.67
CA GLU A 76 -3.44 18.17 0.63
C GLU A 76 -4.85 17.64 0.31
N HIS A 77 -4.98 16.74 -0.67
CA HIS A 77 -6.25 16.12 -1.02
C HIS A 77 -6.86 15.38 0.17
N VAL A 78 -6.07 14.57 0.89
CA VAL A 78 -6.53 13.83 2.07
C VAL A 78 -7.03 14.80 3.15
N LEU A 79 -6.30 15.88 3.43
CA LEU A 79 -6.72 16.87 4.44
C LEU A 79 -7.99 17.63 4.04
N ALA A 80 -8.15 17.93 2.75
CA ALA A 80 -9.32 18.64 2.22
C ALA A 80 -10.60 17.79 2.15
N HIS A 81 -10.48 16.45 2.12
CA HIS A 81 -11.61 15.52 1.92
C HIS A 81 -11.80 14.56 3.10
N PRO A 82 -12.26 15.05 4.28
CA PRO A 82 -12.37 14.23 5.49
C PRO A 82 -13.33 13.05 5.36
N GLU A 83 -14.44 13.19 4.63
CA GLU A 83 -15.39 12.09 4.44
C GLU A 83 -14.84 11.01 3.50
N GLU A 84 -14.14 11.42 2.44
CA GLU A 84 -13.49 10.49 1.51
C GLU A 84 -12.41 9.67 2.22
N ARG A 85 -11.50 10.32 2.97
CA ARG A 85 -10.41 9.60 3.65
C ARG A 85 -10.95 8.62 4.69
N ARG A 86 -12.03 8.96 5.40
CA ARG A 86 -12.70 8.05 6.35
C ARG A 86 -13.34 6.88 5.63
N ALA A 87 -14.01 7.11 4.50
CA ALA A 87 -14.62 6.04 3.71
C ALA A 87 -13.56 5.08 3.16
N LYS A 88 -12.48 5.62 2.56
CA LYS A 88 -11.36 4.81 2.06
C LYS A 88 -10.68 4.02 3.18
N ALA A 89 -10.46 4.62 4.36
CA ALA A 89 -9.84 3.93 5.48
C ALA A 89 -10.65 2.73 5.99
N LYS A 90 -11.99 2.85 6.06
CA LYS A 90 -12.87 1.72 6.38
C LYS A 90 -12.81 0.63 5.33
N ALA A 91 -12.81 1.03 4.05
CA ALA A 91 -12.65 0.10 2.94
C ALA A 91 -11.28 -0.60 2.98
N ALA A 92 -10.23 0.11 3.38
CA ALA A 92 -8.87 -0.42 3.54
C ALA A 92 -8.83 -1.53 4.58
N ARG A 93 -9.43 -1.30 5.76
CA ARG A 93 -9.54 -2.33 6.80
C ARG A 93 -10.33 -3.53 6.30
N ALA A 94 -11.47 -3.32 5.67
CA ALA A 94 -12.28 -4.41 5.13
C ALA A 94 -11.50 -5.25 4.13
N TYR A 95 -10.76 -4.60 3.22
CA TYR A 95 -9.89 -5.26 2.27
C TYR A 95 -8.77 -6.05 2.97
N VAL A 96 -8.07 -5.47 3.94
CA VAL A 96 -7.00 -6.15 4.69
C VAL A 96 -7.52 -7.37 5.45
N LEU A 97 -8.65 -7.26 6.14
CA LEU A 97 -9.22 -8.40 6.87
C LEU A 97 -9.61 -9.55 5.95
N ALA A 98 -10.09 -9.23 4.75
CA ALA A 98 -10.50 -10.22 3.74
C ALA A 98 -9.32 -10.90 3.02
N HIS A 99 -8.15 -10.26 2.94
CA HIS A 99 -7.03 -10.76 2.11
C HIS A 99 -5.74 -11.07 2.88
N PHE A 100 -5.53 -10.46 4.06
CA PHE A 100 -4.28 -10.52 4.81
C PHE A 100 -4.45 -10.83 6.30
N SER A 101 -5.65 -11.26 6.74
CA SER A 101 -5.79 -11.83 8.07
C SER A 101 -4.99 -13.13 8.18
N GLU A 102 -4.54 -13.47 9.38
CA GLU A 102 -3.70 -14.65 9.62
C GLU A 102 -4.32 -15.93 9.06
N SER A 103 -5.62 -16.13 9.28
CA SER A 103 -6.36 -17.29 8.75
C SER A 103 -6.37 -17.31 7.22
N VAL A 104 -6.60 -16.16 6.57
CA VAL A 104 -6.62 -16.07 5.10
C VAL A 104 -5.25 -16.41 4.52
N ILE A 105 -4.17 -15.93 5.13
CA ILE A 105 -2.81 -16.26 4.69
C ILE A 105 -2.47 -17.73 4.96
N ALA A 106 -2.86 -18.28 6.10
CA ALA A 106 -2.68 -19.68 6.40
C ALA A 106 -3.38 -20.59 5.36
N ASP A 107 -4.63 -20.27 5.01
CA ASP A 107 -5.39 -21.01 4.00
C ASP A 107 -4.73 -20.93 2.62
N GLN A 108 -4.25 -19.74 2.21
CA GLN A 108 -3.53 -19.57 0.95
C GLN A 108 -2.24 -20.43 0.91
N LEU A 109 -1.47 -20.44 2.00
CA LEU A 109 -0.24 -21.24 2.09
C LEU A 109 -0.53 -22.74 2.06
N LEU A 110 -1.56 -23.20 2.78
CA LEU A 110 -1.97 -24.61 2.77
C LEU A 110 -2.35 -25.08 1.37
N ASN A 111 -3.13 -24.28 0.63
CA ASN A 111 -3.51 -24.59 -0.74
C ASN A 111 -2.29 -24.77 -1.65
N ILE A 112 -1.30 -23.87 -1.55
CA ILE A 112 -0.06 -23.96 -2.33
C ILE A 112 0.73 -25.23 -1.96
N LEU A 113 0.82 -25.55 -0.67
CA LEU A 113 1.52 -26.76 -0.22
C LEU A 113 0.84 -28.04 -0.71
N GLU A 114 -0.50 -28.08 -0.71
CA GLU A 114 -1.26 -29.21 -1.24
C GLU A 114 -1.07 -29.40 -2.75
N GLU A 115 -0.94 -28.31 -3.52
CA GLU A 115 -0.65 -28.38 -4.96
C GLU A 115 0.75 -28.93 -5.25
N VAL A 116 1.74 -28.60 -4.42
CA VAL A 116 3.13 -29.05 -4.61
C VAL A 116 3.35 -30.52 -4.20
N VAL A 117 2.54 -31.03 -3.27
CA VAL A 117 2.66 -32.42 -2.77
C VAL A 117 1.91 -33.43 -3.64
N ARG A 118 0.99 -32.99 -4.51
CA ARG A 118 0.29 -33.84 -5.49
C ARG A 118 1.18 -34.22 -6.66
#